data_AF-A0A0D0D8S6-F1
#
_entry.id   AF-A0A0D0D8S6-F1
#
_cell.length_a   1.000
_cell.length_b   1.000
_cell.length_c   1.000
_cell.angle_alpha   90.00
_cell.angle_beta   90.00
_cell.angle_gamma   90.00
#
_symmetry.space_group_name_H-M   'P 1'
#
loop_
_entity.id
_entity.type
_entity.pdbx_description
1 polymer ?
#
loop_
_entity_poly.entity_id
_entity_poly.type
_entity_poly.pdbx_seq_one_letter_code
_entity_poly.pdbx_strand_id
1 'polypeptide(L)' 'RHTMPVVQCLARWTWDDKYDTHCKRINTAIHTRNGGITLCSLWQCGCSCHEKHDHMHCCSDCGATTHGASKCP' A
#
# COMPACT_ATOMS: atom_id res chain seq x y z
N ARG A 1 -13.28 15.50 17.03
CA ARG A 1 -12.76 14.61 15.96
C ARG A 1 -12.91 15.39 14.65
N HIS A 2 -11.82 15.89 14.05
CA HIS A 2 -11.90 16.67 12.81
C HIS A 2 -12.04 15.73 11.61
N THR A 3 -13.11 15.88 10.85
CA THR A 3 -13.31 15.15 9.59
C THR A 3 -12.48 15.84 8.52
N MET A 4 -11.23 15.41 8.34
CA MET A 4 -10.41 15.88 7.24
C MET A 4 -10.84 15.12 5.97
N PRO A 5 -11.18 15.82 4.88
CA PRO A 5 -11.48 15.14 3.62
C PRO A 5 -10.23 14.39 3.14
N VAL A 6 -10.34 13.07 3.06
CA VAL A 6 -9.30 12.22 2.49
C VAL A 6 -9.48 12.26 0.97
N VAL A 7 -8.58 12.93 0.26
CA VAL A 7 -8.59 12.94 -1.21
C VAL A 7 -8.18 11.56 -1.71
N GLN A 8 -9.07 10.91 -2.46
CA GLN A 8 -8.77 9.63 -3.08
C GLN A 8 -7.86 9.86 -4.30
N CYS A 9 -6.63 9.33 -4.25
CA CYS A 9 -5.75 9.33 -5.41
C CYS A 9 -6.19 8.23 -6.38
N LEU A 10 -6.66 8.64 -7.56
CA LEU A 10 -7.07 7.75 -8.65
C LEU A 10 -5.95 7.54 -9.69
N ALA A 11 -4.74 8.05 -9.43
CA ALA A 11 -3.63 7.93 -10.36
C ALA A 11 -3.36 6.46 -10.65
N ARG A 12 -3.34 6.13 -11.95
CA ARG A 12 -3.03 4.77 -12.43
C ARG A 12 -1.54 4.52 -12.56
N TRP A 13 -0.81 5.59 -12.84
CA TRP A 13 0.58 5.56 -13.21
C TRP A 13 1.40 6.24 -12.13
N THR A 14 2.69 5.94 -12.11
CA THR A 14 3.70 6.69 -11.39
C THR A 14 3.70 8.16 -11.85
N TRP A 15 4.31 9.04 -11.06
CA TRP A 15 4.32 10.49 -11.33
C TRP A 15 4.96 10.87 -12.68
N ASP A 16 5.77 9.97 -13.26
CA ASP A 16 6.43 10.10 -14.56
C ASP A 16 5.66 9.41 -15.71
N ASP A 17 4.42 8.96 -15.45
CA ASP A 17 3.55 8.24 -16.39
C ASP A 17 4.19 6.98 -17.01
N LYS A 18 5.22 6.43 -16.36
CA LYS A 18 6.06 5.39 -16.96
C LYS A 18 5.65 3.97 -16.55
N TYR A 19 5.12 3.81 -15.34
CA TYR A 19 4.77 2.50 -14.80
C TYR A 19 3.39 2.50 -14.15
N ASP A 20 2.64 1.40 -14.28
CA ASP A 20 1.40 1.16 -13.54
C ASP A 20 1.72 1.05 -12.04
N THR A 21 0.93 1.69 -11.16
CA THR A 21 1.15 1.55 -9.72
C THR A 21 0.75 0.16 -9.25
N HIS A 22 1.62 -0.51 -8.50
CA HIS A 22 1.36 -1.85 -7.97
C HIS A 22 0.14 -1.87 -7.02
N CYS A 23 -0.01 -0.81 -6.23
CA CYS A 23 -1.12 -0.62 -5.30
C CYS A 23 -1.90 0.68 -5.55
N LYS A 24 -3.12 0.72 -5.01
CA LYS A 24 -3.99 1.89 -4.94
C LYS A 24 -4.46 2.10 -3.51
N ARG A 25 -4.66 3.35 -3.12
CA ARG A 25 -5.24 3.70 -1.82
C ARG A 25 -6.73 3.97 -1.99
N ILE A 26 -7.56 3.26 -1.24
CA ILE A 26 -9.02 3.48 -1.18
C ILE A 26 -9.35 3.83 0.26
N ASN A 27 -9.87 5.04 0.49
CA ASN A 27 -10.03 5.61 1.82
C ASN A 27 -8.70 5.59 2.62
N THR A 28 -8.66 4.85 3.72
CA THR A 28 -7.50 4.69 4.59
C THR A 28 -6.72 3.40 4.34
N ALA A 29 -7.21 2.53 3.45
CA ALA A 29 -6.64 1.21 3.19
C ALA A 29 -5.84 1.19 1.88
N ILE A 30 -4.80 0.37 1.86
CA ILE A 30 -3.96 0.14 0.69
C ILE A 30 -4.38 -1.20 0.09
N HIS A 31 -4.67 -1.21 -1.20
CA HIS A 31 -5.09 -2.41 -1.92
C HIS A 31 -4.17 -2.65 -3.10
N THR A 32 -3.89 -3.93 -3.38
CA THR A 32 -3.33 -4.34 -4.68
C THR A 32 -4.25 -3.91 -5.81
N ARG A 33 -3.67 -3.42 -6.92
CA ARG A 33 -4.47 -2.91 -8.05
C ARG A 33 -5.33 -4.01 -8.69
N ASN A 34 -4.85 -5.26 -8.66
CA ASN A 34 -5.58 -6.45 -9.12
C ASN A 34 -6.74 -6.88 -8.20
N GLY A 35 -7.01 -6.14 -7.11
CA GLY A 35 -8.19 -6.35 -6.27
C GLY A 35 -8.13 -7.58 -5.37
N GLY A 36 -7.00 -8.27 -5.30
CA GLY A 36 -6.88 -9.54 -4.57
C GLY A 36 -6.63 -9.39 -3.06
N ILE A 37 -5.90 -8.36 -2.66
CA ILE A 37 -5.36 -8.25 -1.29
C ILE A 37 -5.37 -6.80 -0.80
N THR A 38 -5.85 -6.60 0.42
CA THR A 38 -5.64 -5.40 1.23
C THR A 38 -4.33 -5.54 1.98
N LEU A 39 -3.44 -4.56 1.89
CA LEU A 39 -2.12 -4.61 2.52
C LEU A 39 -2.18 -4.14 3.97
N CYS A 40 -1.30 -4.70 4.80
CA CYS A 40 -1.15 -4.27 6.18
C CYS A 40 -0.41 -2.92 6.24
N SER A 41 -1.07 -1.91 6.81
CA SER A 41 -0.47 -0.57 6.97
C SER A 41 0.70 -0.58 7.95
N LEU A 42 0.69 -1.42 9.00
CA LEU A 42 1.81 -1.54 9.93
C LEU A 42 3.05 -2.09 9.22
N TRP A 43 2.86 -3.10 8.37
CA TRP A 43 3.90 -3.63 7.51
C TRP A 43 4.48 -2.56 6.59
N GLN A 44 3.62 -1.77 5.91
CA GLN A 44 4.09 -0.69 5.04
C GLN A 44 4.94 0.33 5.78
N CYS A 45 4.54 0.72 6.99
CA CYS A 45 5.25 1.69 7.82
C CYS A 45 6.55 1.15 8.45
N GLY A 46 6.86 -0.13 8.27
CA GLY A 46 8.06 -0.73 8.85
C GLY A 46 7.97 -0.92 10.36
N CYS A 47 6.77 -0.74 10.93
CA CYS A 47 6.47 -1.10 12.30
C CYS A 47 6.37 -2.62 12.41
N SER A 48 6.63 -3.16 13.60
CA SER A 48 6.38 -4.57 13.86
C SER A 48 4.87 -4.84 13.79
N CYS A 49 4.46 -5.59 12.77
CA CYS A 49 3.14 -6.18 12.72
C CYS A 49 3.18 -7.47 13.55
N HIS A 50 2.34 -7.57 14.59
CA HIS A 50 2.25 -8.75 15.45
C HIS A 50 1.09 -9.68 15.05
N GLU A 51 0.29 -9.28 14.07
CA GLU A 51 -0.86 -10.03 13.57
C GLU A 51 -0.43 -11.12 12.58
N LYS A 52 -1.13 -12.26 12.62
CA LYS A 52 -0.87 -13.39 11.72
C LYS A 52 -1.58 -13.21 10.38
N HIS A 53 -1.09 -12.29 9.55
CA HIS A 53 -1.63 -12.04 8.21
C HIS A 53 -0.53 -11.83 7.15
N ASP A 54 0.42 -12.75 7.08
CA ASP A 54 1.58 -12.65 6.16
C ASP A 54 1.20 -12.48 4.68
N HIS A 55 0.05 -12.98 4.26
CA HIS A 55 -0.47 -12.75 2.91
C HIS A 55 -0.75 -11.26 2.58
N MET A 56 -0.87 -10.40 3.60
CA MET A 56 -1.02 -8.94 3.49
C MET A 56 0.33 -8.20 3.59
N HIS A 57 1.43 -8.92 3.85
CA HIS A 57 2.79 -8.38 4.00
C HIS A 57 3.51 -8.27 2.66
N CYS A 58 2.92 -7.54 1.71
CA CYS A 58 3.57 -7.20 0.44
C CYS A 58 3.87 -5.71 0.40
N CYS A 59 5.03 -5.30 -0.11
CA CYS A 59 5.37 -3.90 -0.34
C CYS A 59 4.39 -3.26 -1.34
N SER A 60 3.88 -2.06 -1.03
CA SER A 60 2.95 -1.37 -1.93
C SER A 60 3.59 -0.89 -3.24
N ASP A 61 4.91 -0.74 -3.25
CA ASP A 61 5.63 -0.07 -4.34
C ASP A 61 6.21 -1.11 -5.32
N CYS A 62 6.91 -2.12 -4.80
CA CYS A 62 7.56 -3.16 -5.61
C CYS A 62 6.89 -4.55 -5.51
N GLY A 63 5.92 -4.73 -4.61
CA GLY A 63 5.22 -6.01 -4.42
C GLY A 63 5.99 -7.08 -3.62
N ALA A 64 7.23 -6.82 -3.22
CA ALA A 64 8.04 -7.79 -2.47
C ALA A 64 7.46 -8.12 -1.08
N THR A 65 7.61 -9.36 -0.62
CA THR A 65 7.12 -9.80 0.69
C THR A 65 8.15 -9.70 1.81
N THR A 66 9.37 -9.25 1.50
CA THR A 66 10.48 -9.18 2.44
C THR A 66 10.53 -7.87 3.23
N HIS A 67 9.82 -6.84 2.76
CA HIS A 67 9.77 -5.52 3.35
C HIS A 67 8.44 -4.83 3.06
N GLY A 68 8.14 -3.77 3.81
CA GLY A 68 7.08 -2.82 3.48
C GLY A 68 7.63 -1.58 2.77
N ALA A 69 6.75 -0.76 2.20
CA ALA A 69 7.10 0.41 1.41
C ALA A 69 8.11 1.37 2.06
N SER A 70 8.04 1.56 3.38
CA SER A 70 9.00 2.39 4.13
C SER A 70 10.47 1.96 4.02
N LYS A 71 10.73 0.71 3.62
CA LYS A 71 12.07 0.14 3.43
C LYS A 71 12.31 -0.28 1.97
N CYS A 72 11.47 0.17 1.04
CA CYS A 72 11.66 -0.09 -0.38
C CYS A 72 12.85 0.74 -0.91
N PRO A 73 13.81 0.12 -1.60
CA PRO A 73 14.96 0.82 -2.19
C PRO A 73 14.57 1.70 -3.39
#